data_AF-A0A932XZX9-F1
#
_entry.id   AF-A0A932XZX9-F1
#
_cell.length_a   1.000
_cell.length_b   1.000
_cell.length_c   1.000
_cell.angle_alpha   90.00
_cell.angle_beta   90.00
_cell.angle_gamma   90.00
#
_symmetry.space_group_name_H-M   'P 1'
#
loop_
_entity.id
_entity.type
_entity.pdbx_description
1 polymer ?
#
loop_
_entity_poly.entity_id
_entity_poly.type
_entity_poly.pdbx_seq_one_letter_code
_entity_poly.pdbx_strand_id
1 'polypeptide(L)'
;MRLPATEKVTRFLRERNRIVRSNNLKINEWVDDYVDVCIRQGEPITILTQWCISKNLELRLEKQDGVFLPTKKERNIFEVELPRIAEAFQTNGVRVNWWITFSRSYLDSRRVGRDIEAEYKGMIEGLAEPLINQGWLFLLDWEDDVLGGRSQPSTEVLDSIERFVKPEALELEMQWNSTWAEKETGLRQSQEELRRDVCFQVACEAEEGRFLTAESPLGEFILVPLEVPEQYDFFAIFAKDFKKRIAAVLPPYPWRLKDTT
;
A
#
# COMPACT_ATOMS: atom_id res chain seq x y z
N MET A 1 20.64 20.02 13.19
CA MET A 1 19.57 21.03 13.25
C MET A 1 18.75 20.91 11.97
N ARG A 2 17.46 20.59 12.07
CA ARG A 2 16.58 20.38 10.91
C ARG A 2 16.22 21.69 10.25
N LEU A 3 15.90 21.65 8.96
CA LEU A 3 15.44 22.84 8.24
C LEU A 3 14.00 23.20 8.66
N PRO A 4 13.62 24.50 8.67
CA PRO A 4 12.25 24.91 9.00
C PRO A 4 11.19 24.29 8.08
N ALA A 5 11.52 24.02 6.81
CA ALA A 5 10.65 23.33 5.86
C ALA A 5 10.38 21.88 6.30
N THR A 6 11.43 21.15 6.70
CA THR A 6 11.33 19.79 7.26
C THR A 6 10.37 19.75 8.45
N GLU A 7 10.51 20.68 9.39
CA GLU A 7 9.67 20.73 10.58
C GLU A 7 8.19 20.99 10.26
N LYS A 8 7.91 21.87 9.28
CA LYS A 8 6.53 22.16 8.85
C LYS A 8 5.88 20.95 8.19
N VAL A 9 6.57 20.33 7.22
CA VAL A 9 6.09 19.15 6.49
C VAL A 9 5.85 17.99 7.44
N THR A 10 6.83 17.64 8.25
CA THR A 10 6.73 16.47 9.15
C THR A 10 5.70 16.67 10.27
N ARG A 11 5.50 17.91 10.73
CA ARG A 11 4.39 18.25 11.64
C ARG A 11 3.04 18.03 10.97
N PHE A 12 2.86 18.52 9.75
CA PHE A 12 1.65 18.30 8.98
C PHE A 12 1.36 16.81 8.80
N LEU A 13 2.34 16.01 8.39
CA LEU A 13 2.17 14.56 8.23
C LEU A 13 1.74 13.89 9.55
N ARG A 14 2.34 14.27 10.67
CA ARG A 14 1.97 13.73 12.00
C ARG A 14 0.56 14.12 12.41
N GLU A 15 0.13 15.34 12.14
CA GLU A 15 -1.24 15.78 12.39
C GLU A 15 -2.24 14.98 11.55
N ARG A 16 -1.96 14.78 10.25
CA ARG A 16 -2.78 13.94 9.38
C ARG A 16 -2.83 12.49 9.85
N ASN A 17 -1.68 11.90 10.22
CA ASN A 17 -1.59 10.52 10.71
C ASN A 17 -2.49 10.26 11.93
N ARG A 18 -2.61 11.25 12.84
CA ARG A 18 -3.51 11.19 14.01
C ARG A 18 -4.99 11.27 13.64
N ILE A 19 -5.33 12.01 12.59
CA ILE A 19 -6.71 12.18 12.12
C ILE A 19 -7.21 10.93 11.38
N VAL A 20 -6.33 10.26 10.63
CA VAL A 20 -6.67 9.06 9.84
C VAL A 20 -7.14 7.91 10.74
N ARG A 21 -6.44 7.64 11.84
CA ARG A 21 -6.78 6.58 12.80
C ARG A 21 -6.24 6.95 14.18
N SER A 22 -7.04 6.77 15.23
CA SER A 22 -6.67 7.13 16.62
C SER A 22 -5.45 6.37 17.15
N ASN A 23 -5.32 5.09 16.79
CA ASN A 23 -4.22 4.20 17.18
C ASN A 23 -3.25 3.93 16.02
N ASN A 24 -3.07 4.89 15.12
CA ASN A 24 -2.19 4.71 13.97
C ASN A 24 -0.72 4.58 14.36
N LEU A 25 0.08 3.92 13.53
CA LEU A 25 1.53 3.83 13.72
C LEU A 25 2.10 5.26 13.77
N LYS A 26 2.94 5.55 14.76
CA LYS A 26 3.61 6.86 14.84
C LYS A 26 4.61 6.98 13.70
N ILE A 27 4.59 8.10 12.99
CA ILE A 27 5.60 8.42 11.97
C ILE A 27 6.98 8.46 12.63
N ASN A 28 7.87 7.60 12.15
CA ASN A 28 9.22 7.43 12.67
C ASN A 28 10.13 8.62 12.30
N GLU A 29 11.19 8.85 13.08
CA GLU A 29 12.19 9.90 12.78
C GLU A 29 12.92 9.68 11.45
N TRP A 30 12.98 8.42 10.97
CA TRP A 30 13.49 8.11 9.64
C TRP A 30 12.80 8.94 8.54
N VAL A 31 11.48 9.13 8.62
CA VAL A 31 10.75 9.96 7.64
C VAL A 31 11.22 11.41 7.70
N ASP A 32 11.46 11.95 8.89
CA ASP A 32 11.91 13.32 9.04
C ASP A 32 13.32 13.51 8.46
N ASP A 33 14.19 12.54 8.69
CA ASP A 33 15.58 12.59 8.23
C ASP A 33 15.62 12.45 6.70
N TYR A 34 14.82 11.56 6.12
CA TYR A 34 14.67 11.45 4.67
C TYR A 34 14.15 12.75 4.04
N VAL A 35 13.10 13.37 4.63
CA VAL A 35 12.62 14.69 4.19
C VAL A 35 13.72 15.75 4.28
N ASP A 36 14.48 15.81 5.39
CA ASP A 36 15.56 16.80 5.56
C ASP A 36 16.67 16.62 4.51
N VAL A 37 17.04 15.37 4.21
CA VAL A 37 18.04 15.03 3.20
C VAL A 37 17.58 15.47 1.81
N CYS A 38 16.37 15.11 1.38
CA CYS A 38 15.82 15.52 0.09
C CYS A 38 15.81 17.05 -0.06
N ILE A 39 15.36 17.77 0.97
CA ILE A 39 15.32 19.24 0.95
C ILE A 39 16.72 19.84 0.83
N ARG A 40 17.72 19.31 1.57
CA ARG A 40 19.11 19.82 1.49
C ARG A 40 19.74 19.57 0.14
N GLN A 41 19.39 18.46 -0.50
CA GLN A 41 19.95 18.06 -1.79
C GLN A 41 19.18 18.65 -2.98
N GLY A 42 18.00 19.23 -2.75
CA GLY A 42 17.12 19.73 -3.82
C GLY A 42 16.41 18.62 -4.60
N GLU A 43 16.43 17.40 -4.05
CA GLU A 43 15.82 16.22 -4.64
C GLU A 43 14.31 16.16 -4.34
N PRO A 44 13.49 15.63 -5.27
CA PRO A 44 12.10 15.37 -4.98
C PRO A 44 11.98 14.30 -3.90
N ILE A 45 10.91 14.38 -3.12
CA ILE A 45 10.54 13.32 -2.17
C ILE A 45 9.75 12.27 -2.92
N THR A 46 10.21 11.03 -2.87
CA THR A 46 9.49 9.88 -3.40
C THR A 46 8.49 9.39 -2.36
N ILE A 47 7.24 9.27 -2.77
CA ILE A 47 6.17 8.66 -1.98
C ILE A 47 5.67 7.43 -2.75
N LEU A 48 5.53 6.31 -2.06
CA LEU A 48 4.95 5.08 -2.61
C LEU A 48 3.62 4.78 -1.92
N THR A 49 2.61 4.46 -2.71
CA THR A 49 1.35 3.90 -2.27
C THR A 49 1.06 2.63 -3.06
N GLN A 50 0.67 1.57 -2.36
CA GLN A 50 0.25 0.32 -2.98
C GLN A 50 -1.27 0.27 -3.02
N TRP A 51 -1.82 0.19 -4.23
CA TRP A 51 -3.24 0.14 -4.49
C TRP A 51 -3.66 -1.30 -4.74
N CYS A 52 -4.33 -1.91 -3.75
CA CYS A 52 -4.61 -3.34 -3.80
C CYS A 52 -5.72 -3.67 -4.80
N ILE A 53 -5.44 -4.64 -5.67
CA ILE A 53 -6.36 -5.25 -6.61
C ILE A 53 -6.62 -6.68 -6.13
N SER A 54 -7.84 -6.95 -5.66
CA SER A 54 -8.22 -8.27 -5.20
C SER A 54 -9.66 -8.63 -5.55
N LYS A 55 -10.02 -9.88 -5.28
CA LYS A 55 -11.31 -10.48 -5.62
C LYS A 55 -12.54 -9.76 -5.05
N ASN A 56 -12.37 -8.91 -4.02
CA ASN A 56 -13.46 -8.08 -3.52
C ASN A 56 -13.99 -7.08 -4.56
N LEU A 57 -13.21 -6.79 -5.61
CA LEU A 57 -13.63 -5.97 -6.74
C LEU A 57 -14.72 -6.64 -7.58
N GLU A 58 -14.75 -7.98 -7.65
CA GLU A 58 -15.83 -8.71 -8.35
C GLU A 58 -17.18 -8.50 -7.66
N LEU A 59 -17.21 -8.65 -6.32
CA LEU A 59 -18.41 -8.36 -5.53
C LEU A 59 -18.82 -6.90 -5.61
N ARG A 60 -17.85 -5.98 -5.69
CA ARG A 60 -18.15 -4.57 -5.89
C ARG A 60 -18.79 -4.33 -7.25
N LEU A 61 -18.24 -4.91 -8.31
CA LEU A 61 -18.80 -4.77 -9.66
C LEU A 61 -20.24 -5.26 -9.72
N GLU A 62 -20.52 -6.42 -9.11
CA GLU A 62 -21.88 -6.96 -8.98
C GLU A 62 -22.80 -5.98 -8.22
N LYS A 63 -22.34 -5.43 -7.10
CA LYS A 63 -23.09 -4.42 -6.31
C LYS A 63 -23.29 -3.08 -7.02
N GLN A 64 -22.58 -2.83 -8.12
CA GLN A 64 -22.67 -1.61 -8.91
C GLN A 64 -23.26 -1.87 -10.31
N ASP A 65 -24.08 -2.92 -10.44
CA ASP A 65 -24.81 -3.27 -11.66
C ASP A 65 -23.89 -3.45 -12.88
N GLY A 66 -22.69 -3.99 -12.67
CA GLY A 66 -21.76 -4.33 -13.74
C GLY A 66 -20.87 -3.19 -14.23
N VAL A 67 -20.82 -2.05 -13.52
CA VAL A 67 -19.93 -0.93 -13.86
C VAL A 67 -19.21 -0.39 -12.63
N PHE A 68 -17.91 -0.14 -12.72
CA PHE A 68 -17.19 0.52 -11.63
C PHE A 68 -17.52 2.01 -11.51
N LEU A 69 -18.20 2.38 -10.42
CA LEU A 69 -18.37 3.77 -10.02
C LEU A 69 -17.41 4.11 -8.86
N PRO A 70 -16.63 5.21 -8.93
CA PRO A 70 -15.74 5.62 -7.85
C PRO A 70 -16.46 5.72 -6.50
N THR A 71 -15.89 5.16 -5.45
CA THR A 71 -16.40 5.37 -4.09
C THR A 71 -16.15 6.81 -3.65
N LYS A 72 -16.88 7.27 -2.63
CA LYS A 72 -16.61 8.57 -2.00
C LYS A 72 -15.19 8.67 -1.45
N LYS A 73 -14.61 7.55 -0.98
CA LYS A 73 -13.25 7.54 -0.44
C LYS A 73 -12.21 7.64 -1.56
N GLU A 74 -12.41 6.93 -2.67
CA GLU A 74 -11.52 7.02 -3.84
C GLU A 74 -11.51 8.44 -4.39
N ARG A 75 -12.70 9.03 -4.63
CA ARG A 75 -12.81 10.45 -5.03
C ARG A 75 -12.11 11.36 -4.05
N ASN A 76 -12.37 11.21 -2.74
CA ASN A 76 -11.73 12.05 -1.72
C ASN A 76 -10.20 11.92 -1.72
N ILE A 77 -9.65 10.72 -1.98
CA ILE A 77 -8.20 10.54 -2.09
C ILE A 77 -7.63 11.38 -3.23
N PHE A 78 -8.17 11.24 -4.44
CA PHE A 78 -7.63 11.92 -5.63
C PHE A 78 -7.99 13.41 -5.70
N GLU A 79 -9.20 13.79 -5.29
CA GLU A 79 -9.69 15.17 -5.41
C GLU A 79 -9.25 16.05 -4.22
N VAL A 80 -8.95 15.47 -3.05
CA VAL A 80 -8.71 16.23 -1.81
C VAL A 80 -7.43 15.83 -1.10
N GLU A 81 -7.26 14.57 -0.74
CA GLU A 81 -6.18 14.17 0.18
C GLU A 81 -4.79 14.20 -0.46
N LEU A 82 -4.63 13.59 -1.64
CA LEU A 82 -3.35 13.63 -2.37
C LEU A 82 -2.94 15.07 -2.69
N PRO A 83 -3.80 15.93 -3.29
CA PRO A 83 -3.47 17.33 -3.54
C PRO A 83 -3.08 18.09 -2.27
N ARG A 84 -3.84 17.92 -1.17
CA ARG A 84 -3.57 18.60 0.10
C ARG A 84 -2.21 18.21 0.67
N ILE A 85 -1.84 16.93 0.58
CA ILE A 85 -0.54 16.46 1.08
C ILE A 85 0.57 17.00 0.16
N ALA A 86 0.43 16.88 -1.16
CA ALA A 86 1.40 17.41 -2.12
C ALA A 86 1.61 18.92 -1.94
N GLU A 87 0.54 19.70 -1.73
CA GLU A 87 0.60 21.13 -1.46
C GLU A 87 1.40 21.45 -0.19
N ALA A 88 1.28 20.64 0.87
CA ALA A 88 2.06 20.82 2.09
C ALA A 88 3.58 20.69 1.84
N PHE A 89 3.99 19.85 0.89
CA PHE A 89 5.40 19.78 0.46
C PHE A 89 5.76 20.96 -0.45
N GLN A 90 4.96 21.22 -1.48
CA GLN A 90 5.25 22.23 -2.52
C GLN A 90 5.30 23.66 -1.96
N THR A 91 4.38 24.02 -1.06
CA THR A 91 4.37 25.33 -0.37
C THR A 91 5.61 25.55 0.52
N ASN A 92 6.33 24.48 0.85
CA ASN A 92 7.60 24.52 1.57
C ASN A 92 8.82 24.32 0.64
N GLY A 93 8.63 24.49 -0.68
CA GLY A 93 9.70 24.43 -1.68
C GLY A 93 10.17 23.02 -2.01
N VAL A 94 9.37 22.00 -1.70
CA VAL A 94 9.75 20.60 -1.87
C VAL A 94 8.92 19.94 -2.97
N ARG A 95 9.60 19.36 -3.96
CA ARG A 95 8.96 18.59 -5.04
C ARG A 95 8.58 17.20 -4.53
N VAL A 96 7.54 16.62 -5.10
CA VAL A 96 7.03 15.29 -4.77
C VAL A 96 6.94 14.47 -6.05
N ASN A 97 7.38 13.22 -5.97
CA ASN A 97 7.09 12.17 -6.95
C ASN A 97 6.27 11.10 -6.23
N TRP A 98 4.96 11.05 -6.50
CA TRP A 98 4.05 10.11 -5.87
C TRP A 98 3.77 8.95 -6.81
N TRP A 99 4.21 7.76 -6.44
CA TRP A 99 3.99 6.53 -7.17
C TRP A 99 2.85 5.75 -6.53
N ILE A 100 1.82 5.44 -7.31
CA ILE A 100 0.78 4.49 -6.93
C ILE A 100 0.99 3.23 -7.78
N THR A 101 1.12 2.09 -7.12
CA THR A 101 1.34 0.79 -7.78
C THR A 101 0.10 -0.07 -7.65
N PHE A 102 -0.48 -0.50 -8.77
CA PHE A 102 -1.55 -1.49 -8.77
C PHE A 102 -0.96 -2.85 -8.37
N SER A 103 -1.27 -3.26 -7.15
CA SER A 103 -0.70 -4.44 -6.50
C SER A 103 -1.73 -5.56 -6.47
N ARG A 104 -1.50 -6.61 -7.25
CA ARG A 104 -2.38 -7.78 -7.31
C ARG A 104 -2.13 -8.69 -6.11
N SER A 105 -3.14 -9.46 -5.73
CA SER A 105 -2.94 -10.49 -4.70
C SER A 105 -1.87 -11.52 -5.13
N TYR A 106 -0.99 -11.89 -4.20
CA TYR A 106 -0.05 -13.00 -4.40
C TYR A 106 -0.78 -14.33 -4.60
N LEU A 107 -1.97 -14.48 -4.02
CA LEU A 107 -2.75 -15.72 -4.06
C LEU A 107 -3.67 -15.76 -5.28
N ASP A 108 -3.52 -16.78 -6.11
CA ASP A 108 -4.35 -16.95 -7.32
C ASP A 108 -5.85 -17.05 -6.99
N SER A 109 -6.19 -17.67 -5.85
CA SER A 109 -7.57 -17.78 -5.34
C SER A 109 -8.25 -16.42 -5.10
N ARG A 110 -7.45 -15.35 -4.94
CA ARG A 110 -7.86 -13.99 -4.62
C ARG A 110 -7.64 -12.99 -5.75
N ARG A 111 -7.18 -13.46 -6.90
CA ARG A 111 -7.10 -12.61 -8.08
C ARG A 111 -8.47 -12.38 -8.66
N VAL A 112 -8.60 -11.22 -9.26
CA VAL A 112 -9.75 -10.79 -10.04
C VAL A 112 -9.50 -11.13 -11.51
N GLY A 113 -10.57 -11.33 -12.27
CA GLY A 113 -10.49 -11.48 -13.73
C GLY A 113 -9.81 -10.28 -14.40
N ARG A 114 -9.03 -10.53 -15.48
CA ARG A 114 -8.26 -9.49 -16.19
C ARG A 114 -9.13 -8.35 -16.71
N ASP A 115 -10.34 -8.66 -17.20
CA ASP A 115 -11.25 -7.63 -17.74
C ASP A 115 -11.76 -6.70 -16.63
N ILE A 116 -12.11 -7.28 -15.47
CA ILE A 116 -12.56 -6.54 -14.28
C ILE A 116 -11.40 -5.68 -13.74
N GLU A 117 -10.18 -6.23 -13.72
CA GLU A 117 -8.98 -5.47 -13.34
C GLU A 117 -8.76 -4.26 -14.26
N ALA A 118 -8.84 -4.45 -15.58
CA ALA A 118 -8.66 -3.39 -16.56
C ALA A 118 -9.71 -2.29 -16.42
N GLU A 119 -10.99 -2.66 -16.22
CA GLU A 119 -12.07 -1.70 -16.00
C GLU A 119 -11.85 -0.89 -14.71
N TYR A 120 -11.48 -1.57 -13.62
CA TYR A 120 -11.21 -0.90 -12.36
C TYR A 120 -10.02 0.06 -12.44
N LYS A 121 -8.91 -0.37 -13.09
CA LYS A 121 -7.76 0.49 -13.33
C LYS A 121 -8.11 1.71 -14.15
N GLY A 122 -8.87 1.55 -15.24
CA GLY A 122 -9.31 2.68 -16.06
C GLY A 122 -10.13 3.71 -15.26
N MET A 123 -10.96 3.25 -14.32
CA MET A 123 -11.69 4.13 -13.41
C MET A 123 -10.76 4.91 -12.46
N ILE A 124 -9.74 4.25 -11.88
CA ILE A 124 -8.74 4.91 -11.03
C ILE A 124 -7.84 5.86 -11.82
N GLU A 125 -7.42 5.48 -13.03
CA GLU A 125 -6.66 6.32 -13.96
C GLU A 125 -7.42 7.59 -14.31
N GLY A 126 -8.73 7.48 -14.56
CA GLY A 126 -9.60 8.64 -14.79
C GLY A 126 -9.67 9.60 -13.59
N LEU A 127 -9.66 9.08 -12.35
CA LEU A 127 -9.58 9.93 -11.14
C LEU A 127 -8.21 10.59 -10.98
N ALA A 128 -7.15 9.90 -11.39
CA ALA A 128 -5.77 10.34 -11.24
C ALA A 128 -5.31 11.30 -12.35
N GLU A 129 -5.97 11.28 -13.52
CA GLU A 129 -5.59 12.06 -14.72
C GLU A 129 -5.26 13.54 -14.42
N PRO A 130 -6.07 14.30 -13.64
CA PRO A 130 -5.74 15.69 -13.34
C PRO A 130 -4.42 15.86 -12.58
N LEU A 131 -4.02 14.89 -11.77
CA LEU A 131 -2.79 14.92 -10.98
C LEU A 131 -1.59 14.41 -11.77
N ILE A 132 -1.80 13.43 -12.65
CA ILE A 132 -0.79 12.97 -13.61
C ILE A 132 -0.41 14.11 -14.56
N ASN A 133 -1.40 14.85 -15.06
CA ASN A 133 -1.17 16.02 -15.93
C ASN A 133 -0.42 17.17 -15.22
N GLN A 134 -0.42 17.20 -13.89
CA GLN A 134 0.41 18.12 -13.11
C GLN A 134 1.86 17.63 -12.93
N GLY A 135 2.17 16.40 -13.35
CA GLY A 135 3.52 15.87 -13.46
C GLY A 135 4.15 15.36 -12.16
N TRP A 136 3.36 15.18 -11.10
CA TRP A 136 3.87 14.71 -9.79
C TRP A 136 3.28 13.37 -9.32
N LEU A 137 2.21 12.88 -9.96
CA LEU A 137 1.61 11.58 -9.70
C LEU A 137 1.90 10.61 -10.85
N PHE A 138 2.27 9.38 -10.51
CA PHE A 138 2.56 8.30 -11.44
C PHE A 138 1.79 7.04 -11.05
N LEU A 139 1.21 6.37 -12.03
CA LEU A 139 0.55 5.07 -11.86
C LEU A 139 1.37 4.00 -12.57
N LEU A 140 1.58 2.85 -11.93
CA LEU A 140 2.31 1.71 -12.48
C LEU A 140 1.61 0.39 -12.12
N ASP A 141 1.73 -0.63 -12.95
CA ASP A 141 1.46 -2.01 -12.56
C ASP A 141 2.66 -2.60 -11.82
N TRP A 142 2.42 -3.14 -10.62
CA TRP A 142 3.50 -3.70 -9.81
C TRP A 142 4.16 -4.92 -10.46
N GLU A 143 3.38 -5.86 -10.98
CA GLU A 143 3.93 -7.08 -11.58
C GLU A 143 4.52 -6.77 -12.95
N ASP A 144 3.79 -6.06 -13.80
CA ASP A 144 4.12 -5.92 -15.22
C ASP A 144 5.20 -4.84 -15.45
N ASP A 145 5.12 -3.69 -14.76
CA ASP A 145 6.04 -2.57 -14.99
C ASP A 145 7.26 -2.58 -14.06
N VAL A 146 7.13 -3.14 -12.85
CA VAL A 146 8.20 -3.10 -11.84
C VAL A 146 8.93 -4.43 -11.70
N LEU A 147 8.20 -5.53 -11.49
CA LEU A 147 8.81 -6.85 -11.30
C LEU A 147 9.14 -7.57 -12.61
N GLY A 148 8.50 -7.20 -13.72
CA GLY A 148 8.60 -7.92 -14.99
C GLY A 148 7.90 -9.29 -14.97
N GLY A 149 6.97 -9.50 -14.03
CA GLY A 149 6.22 -10.73 -13.85
C GLY A 149 5.68 -10.91 -12.42
N ARG A 150 5.24 -12.13 -12.13
CA ARG A 150 4.68 -12.49 -10.83
C ARG A 150 5.72 -12.38 -9.71
N SER A 151 5.31 -11.80 -8.58
CA SER A 151 6.06 -11.88 -7.33
C SER A 151 6.41 -13.33 -7.02
N GLN A 152 7.69 -13.58 -6.78
CA GLN A 152 8.18 -14.89 -6.37
C GLN A 152 8.33 -14.91 -4.86
N PRO A 153 7.92 -16.00 -4.17
CA PRO A 153 8.16 -16.12 -2.74
C PRO A 153 9.65 -16.29 -2.47
N SER A 154 10.13 -15.77 -1.34
CA SER A 154 11.42 -16.20 -0.82
C SER A 154 11.38 -17.68 -0.47
N THR A 155 12.20 -18.49 -1.14
CA THR A 155 12.31 -19.92 -0.85
C THR A 155 12.81 -20.16 0.57
N GLU A 156 13.72 -19.33 1.08
CA GLU A 156 14.24 -19.41 2.44
C GLU A 156 13.14 -19.26 3.49
N VAL A 157 12.26 -18.27 3.30
CA VAL A 157 11.12 -18.05 4.22
C VAL A 157 10.09 -19.16 4.07
N LEU A 158 9.75 -19.55 2.84
CA LEU A 158 8.72 -20.55 2.57
C LEU A 158 9.09 -21.92 3.14
N ASP A 159 10.35 -22.34 3.01
CA ASP A 159 10.85 -23.63 3.49
C ASP A 159 11.02 -23.67 5.02
N SER A 160 11.00 -22.51 5.70
CA SER A 160 11.32 -22.42 7.12
C SER A 160 10.60 -21.27 7.84
N ILE A 161 9.29 -21.14 7.60
CA ILE A 161 8.46 -20.02 8.10
C ILE A 161 8.61 -19.78 9.61
N GLU A 162 8.71 -20.86 10.39
CA GLU A 162 8.79 -20.85 11.86
C GLU A 162 10.10 -20.23 12.38
N ARG A 163 11.13 -20.12 11.54
CA ARG A 163 12.37 -19.41 11.89
C ARG A 163 12.21 -17.89 11.85
N PHE A 164 11.28 -17.40 11.03
CA PHE A 164 11.09 -15.97 10.76
C PHE A 164 9.86 -15.42 11.49
N VAL A 165 8.80 -16.21 11.57
CA VAL A 165 7.51 -15.80 12.09
C VAL A 165 7.17 -16.61 13.34
N LYS A 166 6.82 -15.90 14.40
CA LYS A 166 6.34 -16.54 15.64
C LYS A 166 5.02 -17.26 15.38
N PRO A 167 4.78 -18.45 15.94
CA PRO A 167 3.53 -19.18 15.74
C PRO A 167 2.27 -18.36 16.01
N GLU A 168 2.29 -17.50 17.03
CA GLU A 168 1.14 -16.65 17.38
C GLU A 168 0.85 -15.59 16.32
N ALA A 169 1.88 -15.02 15.69
CA ALA A 169 1.72 -14.05 14.62
C ALA A 169 1.18 -14.71 13.35
N LEU A 170 1.65 -15.93 13.04
CA LEU A 170 1.14 -16.71 11.91
C LEU A 170 -0.32 -17.11 12.10
N GLU A 171 -0.71 -17.51 13.31
CA GLU A 171 -2.09 -17.85 13.64
C GLU A 171 -3.03 -16.64 13.53
N LEU A 172 -2.59 -15.46 14.00
CA LEU A 172 -3.35 -14.21 13.82
C LEU A 172 -3.55 -13.90 12.33
N GLU A 173 -2.52 -14.05 11.51
CA GLU A 173 -2.61 -13.85 10.07
C GLU A 173 -3.56 -14.85 9.42
N MET A 174 -3.50 -16.13 9.80
CA MET A 174 -4.46 -17.15 9.34
C MET A 174 -5.90 -16.79 9.72
N GLN A 175 -6.15 -16.30 10.93
CA GLN A 175 -7.49 -15.87 11.37
C GLN A 175 -8.01 -14.67 10.55
N TRP A 176 -7.16 -13.68 10.27
CA TRP A 176 -7.51 -12.56 9.41
C TRP A 176 -7.84 -13.00 7.99
N ASN A 177 -7.00 -13.85 7.40
CA ASN A 177 -7.19 -14.40 6.07
C ASN A 177 -8.48 -15.22 5.96
N SER A 178 -8.77 -16.08 6.95
CA SER A 178 -10.01 -16.85 7.00
C SER A 178 -11.24 -15.93 7.10
N THR A 179 -11.18 -14.92 7.97
CA THR A 179 -12.29 -13.97 8.15
C THR A 179 -12.56 -13.19 6.88
N TRP A 180 -11.51 -12.72 6.21
CA TRP A 180 -11.61 -12.02 4.94
C TRP A 180 -12.17 -12.92 3.84
N ALA A 181 -11.61 -14.13 3.68
CA ALA A 181 -12.03 -15.07 2.64
C ALA A 181 -13.52 -15.39 2.74
N GLU A 182 -14.01 -15.67 3.95
CA GLU A 182 -15.42 -15.96 4.20
C GLU A 182 -16.31 -14.73 3.98
N LYS A 183 -15.98 -13.59 4.59
CA LYS A 183 -16.85 -12.40 4.59
C LYS A 183 -16.82 -11.61 3.27
N GLU A 184 -15.65 -11.48 2.65
CA GLU A 184 -15.44 -10.63 1.49
C GLU A 184 -15.44 -11.37 0.16
N THR A 185 -15.40 -12.72 0.15
CA THR A 185 -15.41 -13.48 -1.12
C THR A 185 -16.24 -14.76 -1.09
N GLY A 186 -16.77 -15.18 0.08
CA GLY A 186 -17.48 -16.45 0.24
C GLY A 186 -16.60 -17.69 0.06
N LEU A 187 -15.28 -17.53 -0.01
CA LEU A 187 -14.32 -18.60 -0.25
C LEU A 187 -14.19 -19.47 1.02
N ARG A 188 -14.40 -20.78 0.88
CA ARG A 188 -14.20 -21.76 1.96
C ARG A 188 -12.96 -22.59 1.68
N GLN A 189 -12.02 -22.58 2.62
CA GLN A 189 -10.77 -23.34 2.52
C GLN A 189 -10.65 -24.29 3.71
N SER A 190 -9.97 -25.41 3.50
CA SER A 190 -9.48 -26.22 4.62
C SER A 190 -8.39 -25.47 5.39
N GLN A 191 -8.15 -25.88 6.65
CA GLN A 191 -7.08 -25.32 7.48
C GLN A 191 -5.69 -25.50 6.83
N GLU A 192 -5.46 -26.61 6.15
CA GLU A 192 -4.19 -26.90 5.46
C GLU A 192 -3.98 -25.98 4.25
N GLU A 193 -5.01 -25.77 3.43
CA GLU A 193 -4.97 -24.82 2.31
C GLU A 193 -4.74 -23.39 2.80
N LEU A 194 -5.47 -22.97 3.84
CA LEU A 194 -5.30 -21.65 4.44
C LEU A 194 -3.86 -21.45 4.94
N ARG A 195 -3.32 -22.44 5.67
CA ARG A 195 -1.94 -22.36 6.17
C ARG A 195 -0.94 -22.23 5.03
N ARG A 196 -1.08 -23.04 3.97
CA ARG A 196 -0.20 -22.98 2.80
C ARG A 196 -0.26 -21.62 2.12
N ASP A 197 -1.46 -21.09 1.89
CA ASP A 197 -1.68 -19.79 1.27
C ASP A 197 -1.06 -18.67 2.11
N VAL A 198 -1.28 -18.66 3.43
CA VAL A 198 -0.67 -17.66 4.32
C VAL A 198 0.85 -17.76 4.31
N CYS A 199 1.44 -18.96 4.39
CA CYS A 199 2.90 -19.11 4.34
C CYS A 199 3.48 -18.60 3.00
N PHE A 200 2.79 -18.88 1.90
CA PHE A 200 3.17 -18.37 0.58
C PHE A 200 3.11 -16.84 0.52
N GLN A 201 2.02 -16.24 0.99
CA GLN A 201 1.86 -14.79 1.05
C GLN A 201 2.96 -14.13 1.89
N VAL A 202 3.23 -14.63 3.09
CA VAL A 202 4.30 -14.11 3.96
C VAL A 202 5.67 -14.17 3.26
N ALA A 203 5.96 -15.26 2.54
CA ALA A 203 7.21 -15.40 1.81
C ALA A 203 7.33 -14.41 0.63
N CYS A 204 6.21 -14.10 -0.04
CA CYS A 204 6.17 -13.05 -1.07
C CYS A 204 6.35 -11.64 -0.47
N GLU A 205 5.69 -11.33 0.63
CA GLU A 205 5.79 -10.03 1.32
C GLU A 205 7.21 -9.78 1.85
N ALA A 206 7.87 -10.82 2.39
CA ALA A 206 9.26 -10.75 2.82
C ALA A 206 10.20 -10.40 1.66
N GLU A 207 10.01 -11.06 0.51
CA GLU A 207 10.79 -10.82 -0.70
C GLU A 207 10.51 -9.43 -1.28
N GLU A 208 9.27 -8.98 -1.23
CA GLU A 208 8.89 -7.65 -1.66
C GLU A 208 9.51 -6.56 -0.78
N GLY A 209 9.51 -6.74 0.54
CA GLY A 209 10.21 -5.83 1.46
C GLY A 209 11.71 -5.75 1.16
N ARG A 210 12.34 -6.88 0.85
CA ARG A 210 13.74 -6.96 0.42
C ARG A 210 13.97 -6.17 -0.87
N PHE A 211 13.17 -6.45 -1.91
CA PHE A 211 13.25 -5.78 -3.21
C PHE A 211 13.07 -4.26 -3.07
N LEU A 212 12.00 -3.84 -2.37
CA LEU A 212 11.66 -2.43 -2.18
C LEU A 212 12.76 -1.63 -1.47
N THR A 213 13.59 -2.27 -0.63
CA THR A 213 14.63 -1.56 0.14
C THR A 213 16.02 -1.66 -0.45
N ALA A 214 16.34 -2.74 -1.17
CA ALA A 214 17.69 -2.99 -1.68
C ALA A 214 17.82 -2.73 -3.19
N GLU A 215 16.77 -2.97 -3.96
CA GLU A 215 16.82 -3.04 -5.43
C GLU A 215 15.81 -2.14 -6.14
N SER A 216 14.94 -1.48 -5.37
CA SER A 216 13.83 -0.69 -5.93
C SER A 216 14.31 0.39 -6.89
N PRO A 217 13.72 0.48 -8.09
CA PRO A 217 14.00 1.58 -9.01
C PRO A 217 13.53 2.94 -8.47
N LEU A 218 12.71 2.95 -7.41
CA LEU A 218 12.18 4.14 -6.76
C LEU A 218 13.18 4.79 -5.78
N GLY A 219 14.30 4.12 -5.47
CA GLY A 219 15.25 4.57 -4.46
C GLY A 219 14.66 4.56 -3.04
N GLU A 220 15.06 5.52 -2.21
CA GLU A 220 14.42 5.72 -0.91
C GLU A 220 13.06 6.41 -1.08
N PHE A 221 12.07 5.98 -0.28
CA PHE A 221 10.71 6.51 -0.34
C PHE A 221 10.04 6.51 1.04
N ILE A 222 9.00 7.35 1.17
CA ILE A 222 8.00 7.27 2.24
C ILE A 222 6.88 6.34 1.77
N LEU A 223 6.52 5.35 2.59
CA LEU A 223 5.38 4.47 2.32
C LEU A 223 4.11 5.12 2.88
N VAL A 224 3.15 5.45 2.01
CA VAL A 224 1.82 5.90 2.41
C VAL A 224 0.82 4.77 2.11
N PRO A 225 0.50 3.93 3.11
CA PRO A 225 -0.32 2.76 2.90
C PRO A 225 -1.81 3.10 2.76
N LEU A 226 -2.53 2.30 1.97
CA LEU A 226 -3.99 2.25 1.93
C LEU A 226 -4.55 1.05 2.70
N GLU A 227 -3.67 0.20 3.21
CA GLU A 227 -3.95 -0.83 4.20
C GLU A 227 -3.57 -0.34 5.60
N VAL A 228 -3.96 -1.06 6.64
CA VAL A 228 -3.48 -0.75 7.99
C VAL A 228 -1.99 -1.10 8.11
N PRO A 229 -1.16 -0.32 8.85
CA PRO A 229 0.29 -0.56 8.95
C PRO A 229 0.71 -1.95 9.44
N GLU A 230 -0.18 -2.66 10.13
CA GLU A 230 -0.01 -4.04 10.59
C GLU A 230 0.12 -5.04 9.42
N GLN A 231 -0.47 -4.75 8.25
CA GLN A 231 -0.36 -5.58 7.04
C GLN A 231 1.05 -5.56 6.41
N TYR A 232 1.97 -4.74 6.95
CA TYR A 232 3.36 -4.66 6.48
C TYR A 232 4.35 -5.31 7.45
N ASP A 233 3.87 -6.13 8.40
CA ASP A 233 4.74 -6.78 9.39
C ASP A 233 5.74 -7.75 8.74
N PHE A 234 5.33 -8.49 7.71
CA PHE A 234 6.18 -9.49 7.07
C PHE A 234 7.19 -8.92 6.07
N PHE A 235 6.94 -7.72 5.53
CA PHE A 235 7.94 -6.96 4.77
C PHE A 235 9.21 -6.70 5.58
N ALA A 236 9.09 -6.64 6.92
CA ALA A 236 10.21 -6.39 7.81
C ALA A 236 11.12 -7.61 8.05
N ILE A 237 10.78 -8.81 7.54
CA ILE A 237 11.57 -10.04 7.72
C ILE A 237 12.99 -9.84 7.17
N PHE A 238 13.11 -9.41 5.91
CA PHE A 238 14.40 -9.11 5.28
C PHE A 238 14.72 -7.61 5.23
N ALA A 239 13.74 -6.75 5.48
CA ALA A 239 13.92 -5.31 5.51
C ALA A 239 13.51 -4.72 6.87
N LYS A 240 14.32 -4.94 7.91
CA LYS A 240 13.98 -4.59 9.31
C LYS A 240 13.52 -3.14 9.52
N ASP A 241 13.99 -2.22 8.68
CA ASP A 241 13.67 -0.79 8.75
C ASP A 241 12.49 -0.38 7.87
N PHE A 242 11.87 -1.32 7.15
CA PHE A 242 10.77 -1.07 6.21
C PHE A 242 9.64 -0.28 6.88
N LYS A 243 9.20 -0.71 8.07
CA LYS A 243 8.11 -0.04 8.79
C LYS A 243 8.46 1.37 9.28
N LYS A 244 9.74 1.75 9.36
CA LYS A 244 10.15 3.13 9.69
C LYS A 244 9.79 4.11 8.57
N ARG A 245 9.59 3.60 7.34
CA ARG A 245 9.21 4.40 6.16
C ARG A 245 7.73 4.76 6.13
N ILE A 246 6.90 4.17 6.98
CA ILE A 246 5.45 4.33 6.95
C ILE A 246 5.02 5.71 7.46
N ALA A 247 4.26 6.42 6.63
CA ALA A 247 3.46 7.59 7.00
C ALA A 247 1.99 7.34 6.61
N ALA A 248 1.18 6.84 7.54
CA ALA A 248 -0.21 6.49 7.29
C ALA A 248 -1.12 7.73 7.31
N VAL A 249 -0.96 8.58 6.28
CA VAL A 249 -1.63 9.88 6.13
C VAL A 249 -2.85 9.87 5.22
N LEU A 250 -3.16 8.72 4.60
CA LEU A 250 -4.37 8.50 3.81
C LEU A 250 -5.35 7.56 4.53
N PRO A 251 -6.67 7.71 4.30
CA PRO A 251 -7.66 6.80 4.86
C PRO A 251 -7.55 5.40 4.25
N PRO A 252 -7.63 4.32 5.06
CA PRO A 252 -7.47 2.97 4.55
C PRO A 252 -8.72 2.46 3.82
N TYR A 253 -8.49 1.45 2.98
CA TYR A 253 -9.49 0.68 2.24
C TYR A 253 -10.47 1.57 1.44
N PRO A 254 -9.98 2.43 0.54
CA PRO A 254 -10.84 3.30 -0.25
C PRO A 254 -11.74 2.53 -1.23
N TRP A 255 -11.30 1.35 -1.68
CA TRP A 255 -12.02 0.48 -2.61
C TRP A 255 -13.17 -0.31 -1.97
N ARG A 256 -13.20 -0.44 -0.63
CA ARG A 256 -14.29 -1.14 0.06
C ARG A 256 -15.55 -0.29 0.06
N LEU A 257 -16.65 -0.85 -0.45
CA LEU A 257 -17.98 -0.30 -0.22
C LEU A 257 -18.22 -0.33 1.30
N LYS A 258 -18.72 0.77 1.88
CA LYS A 258 -19.13 0.72 3.30
C LYS A 258 -20.13 -0.40 3.43
N ASP A 259 -19.96 -1.26 4.43
CA ASP A 259 -21.05 -2.14 4.85
C ASP A 259 -22.23 -1.22 5.17
N THR A 260 -23.26 -1.28 4.33
CA THR A 260 -24.60 -0.86 4.73
C THR A 260 -25.07 -1.90 5.74
N THR A 261 -24.60 -1.75 6.98
CA THR A 261 -25.34 -2.17 8.18
C THR A 261 -26.37 -1.11 8.51
#